data_AF-A0A257GY75-F1
#
_entry.id   AF-A0A257GY75-F1
#
_cell.length_a   1.000
_cell.length_b   1.000
_cell.length_c   1.000
_cell.angle_alpha   90.00
_cell.angle_beta   90.00
_cell.angle_gamma   90.00
#
_symmetry.space_group_name_H-M   'P 1'
#
loop_
_entity.id
_entity.type
_entity.pdbx_description
1 polymer ?
#
loop_
_entity_poly.entity_id
_entity_poly.type
_entity_poly.pdbx_seq_one_letter_code
_entity_poly.pdbx_strand_id
1 'polypeptide(L)'
;MAGGGGILPPLPTMTPFLRKLLGMNWMLVLVMYALLIFGLFMIESAARHLAASRNFNGTLHLIFQPAEEGGGGARVMIEDGFFEKFPCDAVFALHNMPGLEAGKLGFIDGPAMASSDTATITVRGKGGHGAMPHVAVDPVVAAASIVMALQTIVSRNVPPLDMGIVTVGAIHSGTTFNVIPETAELKLTVRSLRPAVRDQLQQRITEIAQAQAAVYGATAEVLYERRYPVLVNDLESTAFARRVALDWVGDAGVIPHLPPLTGSEDFAFFLEKCKG
;
A
#
# COMPACT_ATOMS: atom_id res chain seq x y z
N MET A 1 -6.13 30.72 -52.41
CA MET A 1 -7.17 30.60 -51.36
C MET A 1 -7.58 29.13 -51.29
N ALA A 2 -7.09 28.42 -50.28
CA ALA A 2 -7.36 27.01 -50.03
C ALA A 2 -8.42 26.91 -48.94
N GLY A 3 -9.44 26.07 -49.14
CA GLY A 3 -10.51 25.84 -48.19
C GLY A 3 -11.04 24.42 -48.33
N GLY A 4 -10.34 23.45 -47.73
CA GLY A 4 -10.79 22.07 -47.58
C GLY A 4 -11.29 21.87 -46.15
N GLY A 5 -12.61 21.84 -45.95
CA GLY A 5 -13.23 21.53 -44.67
C GLY A 5 -13.17 20.02 -44.41
N GLY A 6 -12.27 19.60 -43.53
CA GLY A 6 -12.25 18.25 -42.98
C GLY A 6 -13.31 18.10 -41.89
N ILE A 7 -14.32 17.27 -42.13
CA ILE A 7 -15.31 16.84 -41.14
C ILE A 7 -14.59 15.90 -40.15
N LEU A 8 -14.54 16.29 -38.87
CA LEU A 8 -14.08 15.40 -37.80
C LEU A 8 -15.00 14.18 -37.70
N PRO A 9 -14.46 12.96 -37.47
CA PRO A 9 -15.30 11.78 -37.30
C PRO A 9 -16.18 11.92 -36.04
N PRO A 10 -17.39 11.33 -36.03
CA PRO A 10 -18.24 11.36 -34.85
C PRO A 10 -17.56 10.66 -33.67
N LEU A 11 -17.68 11.24 -32.48
CA LEU A 11 -17.24 10.64 -31.23
C LEU A 11 -17.93 9.28 -31.03
N PRO A 12 -17.23 8.25 -30.52
CA PRO A 12 -17.81 6.93 -30.33
C PRO A 12 -19.01 7.01 -29.39
N THR A 13 -20.11 6.39 -29.82
CA THR A 13 -21.31 6.19 -29.00
C THR A 13 -20.97 5.33 -27.78
N MET A 14 -21.62 5.61 -26.64
CA MET A 14 -21.43 4.87 -25.38
C MET A 14 -21.36 3.36 -25.62
N THR A 15 -20.32 2.74 -25.09
CA THR A 15 -20.27 1.29 -24.95
C THR A 15 -21.30 0.85 -23.89
N PRO A 16 -21.88 -0.35 -24.01
CA PRO A 16 -22.82 -0.94 -23.04
C PRO A 16 -22.34 -0.95 -21.57
N PHE A 17 -21.03 -0.84 -21.36
CA PHE A 17 -20.32 -0.73 -20.07
C PHE A 17 -20.91 0.29 -19.10
N LEU A 18 -21.00 1.55 -19.54
CA LEU A 18 -21.47 2.65 -18.69
C LEU A 18 -22.97 2.53 -18.42
N ARG A 19 -23.76 1.90 -19.31
CA ARG A 19 -25.20 1.72 -19.08
C ARG A 19 -25.53 0.72 -17.97
N LYS A 20 -24.69 -0.30 -17.79
CA LYS A 20 -24.94 -1.36 -16.80
C LYS A 20 -24.36 -1.02 -15.41
N LEU A 21 -23.27 -0.26 -15.37
CA LEU A 21 -22.72 0.33 -14.14
C LEU A 21 -23.76 1.24 -13.43
N LEU A 22 -24.70 1.83 -14.17
CA LEU A 22 -25.67 2.83 -13.68
C LEU A 22 -27.09 2.25 -13.44
N GLY A 23 -27.31 0.95 -13.67
CA GLY A 23 -28.64 0.31 -13.65
C GLY A 23 -29.05 -0.32 -12.31
N MET A 24 -28.21 -0.24 -11.28
CA MET A 24 -28.49 -0.74 -9.93
C MET A 24 -28.12 0.35 -8.92
N ASN A 25 -28.83 0.37 -7.80
CA ASN A 25 -28.95 1.51 -6.89
C ASN A 25 -27.70 1.81 -6.02
N TRP A 26 -26.49 1.89 -6.59
CA TRP A 26 -25.25 2.20 -5.86
C TRP A 26 -24.22 3.02 -6.65
N MET A 27 -23.46 3.81 -5.89
CA MET A 27 -22.53 4.88 -6.25
C MET A 27 -21.14 4.37 -6.67
N LEU A 28 -20.59 4.97 -7.73
CA LEU A 28 -19.20 4.79 -8.18
C LEU A 28 -18.34 5.92 -7.59
N VAL A 29 -17.20 5.58 -7.03
CA VAL A 29 -16.14 6.54 -6.73
C VAL A 29 -14.94 6.10 -7.55
N LEU A 30 -14.24 7.00 -8.22
CA LEU A 30 -12.96 6.69 -8.85
C LEU A 30 -11.89 7.55 -8.17
N VAL A 31 -11.00 6.91 -7.43
CA VAL A 31 -9.69 7.45 -7.02
C VAL A 31 -8.67 6.99 -8.04
N MET A 32 -7.92 7.89 -8.71
CA MET A 32 -6.81 7.47 -9.58
C MET A 32 -5.74 8.56 -9.84
N TYR A 33 -4.51 8.20 -9.50
CA TYR A 33 -3.19 8.55 -10.03
C TYR A 33 -2.77 10.01 -10.28
N ALA A 34 -1.66 10.37 -9.63
CA ALA A 34 -0.82 11.54 -9.94
C ALA A 34 0.49 11.20 -10.70
N LEU A 35 0.84 9.92 -10.91
CA LEU A 35 2.09 9.57 -11.60
C LEU A 35 2.01 9.70 -13.13
N LEU A 36 0.81 9.63 -13.72
CA LEU A 36 0.60 9.75 -15.16
C LEU A 36 -0.70 10.50 -15.45
N ILE A 37 -0.57 11.62 -16.16
CA ILE A 37 -1.62 12.54 -16.62
C ILE A 37 -2.85 11.83 -17.24
N PHE A 38 -2.68 10.61 -17.76
CA PHE A 38 -3.75 9.82 -18.41
C PHE A 38 -4.90 9.41 -17.47
N GLY A 39 -4.63 9.14 -16.19
CA GLY A 39 -5.68 8.72 -15.25
C GLY A 39 -6.71 9.82 -14.99
N LEU A 40 -6.21 11.04 -14.81
CA LEU A 40 -7.00 12.26 -14.62
C LEU A 40 -7.96 12.49 -15.80
N PHE A 41 -7.47 12.38 -17.04
CA PHE A 41 -8.29 12.57 -18.23
C PHE A 41 -9.41 11.54 -18.38
N MET A 42 -9.18 10.29 -17.95
CA MET A 42 -10.23 9.25 -17.99
C MET A 42 -11.38 9.58 -17.03
N ILE A 43 -11.06 9.96 -15.79
CA ILE A 43 -12.07 10.31 -14.79
C ILE A 43 -12.82 11.57 -15.20
N GLU A 44 -12.12 12.61 -15.65
CA GLU A 44 -12.75 13.84 -16.11
C GLU A 44 -13.69 13.58 -17.31
N SER A 45 -13.27 12.73 -18.24
CA SER A 45 -14.11 12.37 -19.40
C SER A 45 -15.36 11.61 -18.98
N ALA A 46 -15.23 10.65 -18.05
CA ALA A 46 -16.38 9.94 -17.47
C ALA A 46 -17.31 10.90 -16.73
N ALA A 47 -16.75 11.83 -15.94
CA ALA A 47 -17.49 12.86 -15.22
C ALA A 47 -18.32 13.73 -16.17
N ARG A 48 -17.69 14.24 -17.22
CA ARG A 48 -18.36 15.08 -18.23
C ARG A 48 -19.51 14.33 -18.90
N HIS A 49 -19.29 13.06 -19.22
CA HIS A 49 -20.32 12.23 -19.83
C HIS A 49 -21.50 11.95 -18.88
N LEU A 50 -21.22 11.61 -17.62
CA LEU A 50 -22.25 11.36 -16.60
C LEU A 50 -23.01 12.64 -16.23
N ALA A 51 -22.33 13.78 -16.17
CA ALA A 51 -22.95 15.08 -15.92
C ALA A 51 -23.85 15.53 -17.08
N ALA A 52 -23.49 15.19 -18.32
CA ALA A 52 -24.28 15.50 -19.52
C ALA A 52 -25.49 14.57 -19.68
N SER A 53 -25.32 13.27 -19.45
CA SER A 53 -26.40 12.29 -19.60
C SER A 53 -27.35 12.26 -18.40
N ARG A 54 -26.82 12.46 -17.18
CA ARG A 54 -27.50 12.32 -15.88
C ARG A 54 -28.31 11.02 -15.76
N ASN A 55 -27.90 9.99 -16.50
CA ASN A 55 -28.66 8.75 -16.62
C ASN A 55 -28.27 7.75 -15.54
N PHE A 56 -28.45 8.15 -14.27
CA PHE A 56 -28.21 7.31 -13.10
C PHE A 56 -29.02 7.82 -11.90
N ASN A 57 -29.21 6.97 -10.91
CA ASN A 57 -29.85 7.33 -9.65
C ASN A 57 -28.80 7.33 -8.53
N GLY A 58 -28.84 8.34 -7.65
CA GLY A 58 -27.92 8.48 -6.52
C GLY A 58 -26.91 9.61 -6.69
N THR A 59 -25.79 9.50 -5.99
CA THR A 59 -24.70 10.48 -6.00
C THR A 59 -23.42 9.83 -6.55
N LEU A 60 -22.57 10.64 -7.17
CA LEU A 60 -21.26 10.23 -7.67
C LEU A 60 -20.22 11.21 -7.12
N HIS A 61 -19.34 10.74 -6.25
CA HIS A 61 -18.20 11.53 -5.77
C HIS A 61 -16.95 11.16 -6.56
N LEU A 62 -16.32 12.16 -7.16
CA LEU A 62 -15.06 12.01 -7.87
C LEU A 62 -13.94 12.53 -6.99
N ILE A 63 -12.98 11.66 -6.67
CA ILE A 63 -11.94 11.95 -5.69
C ILE A 63 -10.62 12.15 -6.43
N PHE A 64 -10.12 13.39 -6.40
CA PHE A 64 -8.82 13.75 -6.91
C PHE A 64 -7.84 13.80 -5.75
N GLN A 65 -7.32 12.62 -5.40
CA GLN A 65 -6.45 12.45 -4.25
C GLN A 65 -5.03 12.96 -4.55
N PRO A 66 -4.45 13.85 -3.72
CA PRO A 66 -3.06 14.25 -3.83
C PRO A 66 -2.12 13.23 -3.14
N ALA A 67 -0.81 13.37 -3.37
CA ALA A 67 0.25 12.83 -2.51
C ALA A 67 0.17 11.32 -2.14
N GLU A 68 -0.30 10.47 -3.06
CA GLU A 68 -0.32 9.01 -2.89
C GLU A 68 1.11 8.45 -2.71
N GLU A 69 2.07 8.96 -3.51
CA GLU A 69 3.49 8.58 -3.55
C GLU A 69 4.28 8.88 -2.25
N GLY A 70 3.98 8.12 -1.20
CA GLY A 70 4.63 8.21 0.12
C GLY A 70 4.08 9.30 1.06
N GLY A 71 3.24 10.20 0.58
CA GLY A 71 2.66 11.31 1.35
C GLY A 71 1.40 10.95 2.15
N GLY A 72 0.71 9.86 1.78
CA GLY A 72 -0.49 9.39 2.46
C GLY A 72 -1.66 10.37 2.34
N GLY A 73 -1.91 10.91 1.15
CA GLY A 73 -2.97 11.89 0.93
C GLY A 73 -4.36 11.35 1.26
N ALA A 74 -4.64 10.07 1.03
CA ALA A 74 -5.91 9.45 1.42
C ALA A 74 -6.15 9.59 2.94
N ARG A 75 -5.12 9.33 3.76
CA ARG A 75 -5.19 9.46 5.22
C ARG A 75 -5.51 10.89 5.63
N VAL A 76 -4.82 11.88 5.07
CA VAL A 76 -5.04 13.30 5.38
C VAL A 76 -6.45 13.74 4.99
N MET A 77 -6.94 13.32 3.81
CA MET A 77 -8.32 13.61 3.40
C MET A 77 -9.33 13.05 4.41
N ILE A 78 -9.13 11.81 4.87
CA ILE A 78 -10.02 11.18 5.87
C ILE A 78 -9.94 11.92 7.21
N GLU A 79 -8.74 12.28 7.67
CA GLU A 79 -8.52 13.08 8.90
C GLU A 79 -9.23 14.45 8.82
N ASP A 80 -9.28 15.06 7.63
CA ASP A 80 -10.02 16.30 7.36
C ASP A 80 -11.54 16.10 7.20
N GLY A 81 -12.07 14.93 7.56
CA GLY A 81 -13.50 14.62 7.56
C GLY A 81 -14.06 14.34 6.17
N PHE A 82 -13.27 13.78 5.24
CA PHE A 82 -13.71 13.51 3.86
C PHE A 82 -15.05 12.75 3.80
N PHE A 83 -15.19 11.63 4.51
CA PHE A 83 -16.43 10.83 4.47
C PHE A 83 -17.60 11.47 5.21
N GLU A 84 -17.36 12.44 6.10
CA GLU A 84 -18.43 13.22 6.72
C GLU A 84 -19.01 14.24 5.74
N LYS A 85 -18.15 14.86 4.94
CA LYS A 85 -18.51 15.84 3.91
C LYS A 85 -19.08 15.18 2.65
N PHE A 86 -18.57 14.00 2.32
CA PHE A 86 -18.90 13.23 1.11
C PHE A 86 -19.20 11.77 1.49
N PRO A 87 -20.38 11.49 2.07
CA PRO A 87 -20.74 10.15 2.50
C PRO A 87 -20.75 9.19 1.31
N CYS A 88 -20.11 8.03 1.48
CA CYS A 88 -19.95 7.04 0.42
C CYS A 88 -20.44 5.66 0.89
N ASP A 89 -21.23 4.97 0.06
CA ASP A 89 -21.67 3.58 0.31
C ASP A 89 -20.64 2.54 -0.17
N ALA A 90 -19.88 2.91 -1.21
CA ALA A 90 -18.76 2.14 -1.74
C ALA A 90 -17.73 3.09 -2.36
N VAL A 91 -16.46 2.69 -2.37
CA VAL A 91 -15.36 3.44 -2.97
C VAL A 91 -14.60 2.57 -3.97
N PHE A 92 -14.36 3.03 -5.20
CA PHE A 92 -13.55 2.28 -6.17
C PHE A 92 -12.33 3.09 -6.61
N ALA A 93 -11.31 2.37 -7.05
CA ALA A 93 -10.11 2.94 -7.64
C ALA A 93 -9.69 2.11 -8.84
N LEU A 94 -8.93 2.74 -9.73
CA LEU A 94 -8.25 2.02 -10.81
C LEU A 94 -6.78 2.43 -10.82
N HIS A 95 -5.95 1.48 -11.24
CA HIS A 95 -4.53 1.66 -11.33
C HIS A 95 -4.06 1.02 -12.63
N ASN A 96 -3.28 1.75 -13.43
CA ASN A 96 -2.64 1.17 -14.60
C ASN A 96 -1.49 0.26 -14.15
N MET A 97 -1.36 -0.93 -14.72
CA MET A 97 -0.32 -1.87 -14.30
C MET A 97 0.69 -2.11 -15.43
N PRO A 98 1.83 -1.39 -15.46
CA PRO A 98 2.90 -1.70 -16.39
C PRO A 98 3.35 -3.16 -16.27
N GLY A 99 3.54 -3.82 -17.41
CA GLY A 99 3.93 -5.24 -17.46
C GLY A 99 2.76 -6.21 -17.64
N LEU A 100 1.52 -5.76 -17.53
CA LEU A 100 0.34 -6.53 -17.98
C LEU A 100 -0.06 -6.14 -19.41
N GLU A 101 -0.77 -7.04 -20.08
CA GLU A 101 -1.26 -6.80 -21.45
C GLU A 101 -2.22 -5.60 -21.48
N ALA A 102 -1.98 -4.66 -22.40
CA ALA A 102 -2.79 -3.47 -22.53
C ALA A 102 -4.24 -3.81 -22.93
N GLY A 103 -5.21 -3.07 -22.37
CA GLY A 103 -6.64 -3.28 -22.62
C GLY A 103 -7.26 -4.42 -21.84
N LYS A 104 -6.51 -5.06 -20.92
CA LYS A 104 -7.04 -6.05 -19.98
C LYS A 104 -7.31 -5.42 -18.60
N LEU A 105 -8.28 -5.98 -17.88
CA LEU A 105 -8.63 -5.58 -16.51
C LEU A 105 -8.36 -6.73 -15.54
N GLY A 106 -7.74 -6.43 -14.41
CA GLY A 106 -7.46 -7.40 -13.36
C GLY A 106 -8.14 -7.02 -12.05
N PHE A 107 -8.53 -8.02 -11.27
CA PHE A 107 -9.23 -7.85 -10.01
C PHE A 107 -8.72 -8.88 -9.01
N ILE A 108 -8.41 -8.42 -7.80
CA ILE A 108 -7.90 -9.24 -6.70
C ILE A 108 -8.92 -9.16 -5.57
N ASP A 109 -9.40 -10.32 -5.12
CA ASP A 109 -10.39 -10.39 -4.04
C ASP A 109 -9.66 -10.43 -2.68
N GLY A 110 -10.16 -9.70 -1.69
CA GLY A 110 -9.55 -9.66 -0.35
C GLY A 110 -8.20 -8.94 -0.35
N PRO A 111 -7.17 -9.45 0.37
CA PRO A 111 -5.88 -8.77 0.45
C PRO A 111 -5.17 -8.68 -0.91
N ALA A 112 -5.16 -7.47 -1.46
CA ALA A 112 -4.70 -7.19 -2.81
C ALA A 112 -3.31 -6.54 -2.85
N MET A 113 -2.99 -5.67 -1.90
CA MET A 113 -1.67 -5.03 -1.81
C MET A 113 -1.15 -5.02 -0.38
N ALA A 114 0.16 -5.13 -0.23
CA ALA A 114 0.82 -5.26 1.05
C ALA A 114 0.83 -3.94 1.84
N SER A 115 0.86 -4.05 3.17
CA SER A 115 1.21 -2.93 4.04
C SER A 115 2.65 -2.47 3.81
N SER A 116 2.95 -1.25 4.26
CA SER A 116 4.29 -0.69 4.26
C SER A 116 4.53 0.01 5.59
N ASP A 117 5.42 -0.55 6.41
CA ASP A 117 5.81 -0.01 7.70
C ASP A 117 7.33 0.19 7.75
N THR A 118 7.76 1.04 8.68
CA THR A 118 9.17 1.28 8.98
C THR A 118 9.44 1.03 10.45
N ALA A 119 10.65 0.59 10.77
CA ALA A 119 11.11 0.53 12.15
C ALA A 119 12.56 0.95 12.26
N THR A 120 12.88 1.71 13.31
CA THR A 120 14.26 2.04 13.70
C THR A 120 14.55 1.39 15.04
N ILE A 121 15.58 0.56 15.09
CA ILE A 121 16.05 -0.09 16.32
C ILE A 121 17.36 0.58 16.74
N THR A 122 17.36 1.20 17.91
CA THR A 122 18.56 1.80 18.51
C THR A 122 19.04 0.91 19.64
N VAL A 123 20.17 0.24 19.42
CA VAL A 123 20.85 -0.59 20.42
C VAL A 123 21.83 0.29 21.19
N ARG A 124 21.74 0.28 22.52
CA ARG A 124 22.63 1.03 23.42
C ARG A 124 23.43 0.06 24.28
N GLY A 125 24.75 0.18 24.18
CA GLY A 125 25.71 -0.56 24.98
C GLY A 125 26.51 0.38 25.87
N LYS A 126 27.81 0.09 26.01
CA LYS A 126 28.77 0.89 26.76
C LYS A 126 30.09 0.88 25.99
N GLY A 127 30.52 2.06 25.56
CA GLY A 127 31.75 2.21 24.79
C GLY A 127 33.00 1.84 25.58
N GLY A 128 34.10 1.63 24.88
CA GLY A 128 35.38 1.29 25.49
C GLY A 128 36.51 1.12 24.48
N HIS A 129 37.72 0.90 24.98
CA HIS A 129 38.85 0.59 24.11
C HIS A 129 38.67 -0.81 23.51
N GLY A 130 38.88 -0.98 22.20
CA GLY A 130 38.76 -2.27 21.51
C GLY A 130 39.68 -3.38 22.02
N ALA A 131 40.73 -3.05 22.79
CA ALA A 131 41.61 -4.02 23.45
C ALA A 131 41.13 -4.42 24.86
N MET A 132 40.07 -3.80 25.37
CA MET A 132 39.50 -4.06 26.69
C MET A 132 37.98 -4.34 26.59
N PRO A 133 37.56 -5.39 25.85
CA PRO A 133 36.14 -5.66 25.67
C PRO A 133 35.41 -6.02 26.97
N HIS A 134 36.10 -6.59 27.96
CA HIS A 134 35.53 -7.02 29.24
C HIS A 134 35.02 -5.87 30.13
N VAL A 135 35.36 -4.61 29.83
CA VAL A 135 34.83 -3.42 30.55
C VAL A 135 33.74 -2.66 29.77
N ALA A 136 33.42 -3.14 28.57
CA ALA A 136 32.48 -2.55 27.62
C ALA A 136 31.25 -3.46 27.41
N VAL A 137 30.24 -2.93 26.73
CA VAL A 137 29.09 -3.69 26.20
C VAL A 137 28.99 -3.34 24.74
N ASP A 138 29.32 -4.28 23.85
CA ASP A 138 29.46 -4.02 22.43
C ASP A 138 28.09 -4.02 21.70
N PRO A 139 27.59 -2.84 21.27
CA PRO A 139 26.31 -2.76 20.57
C PRO A 139 26.39 -3.28 19.13
N VAL A 140 27.57 -3.38 18.52
CA VAL A 140 27.75 -3.93 17.16
C VAL A 140 27.44 -5.42 17.17
N VAL A 141 27.98 -6.15 18.15
CA VAL A 141 27.73 -7.59 18.31
C VAL A 141 26.25 -7.84 18.62
N ALA A 142 25.66 -7.06 19.52
CA ALA A 142 24.24 -7.15 19.84
C ALA A 142 23.35 -6.86 18.60
N ALA A 143 23.65 -5.82 17.83
CA ALA A 143 22.92 -5.49 16.61
C ALA A 143 23.02 -6.59 15.55
N ALA A 144 24.21 -7.15 15.32
CA ALA A 144 24.39 -8.27 14.40
C ALA A 144 23.57 -9.50 14.81
N SER A 145 23.52 -9.80 16.11
CA SER A 145 22.68 -10.88 16.65
C SER A 145 21.18 -10.61 16.44
N ILE A 146 20.73 -9.37 16.66
CA ILE A 146 19.35 -8.95 16.38
C ILE A 146 19.01 -9.18 14.91
N VAL A 147 19.88 -8.79 13.97
CA VAL A 147 19.65 -9.02 12.52
C VAL A 147 19.37 -10.49 12.22
N MET A 148 20.18 -11.39 12.78
CA MET A 148 20.00 -12.83 12.60
C MET A 148 18.72 -13.34 13.27
N ALA A 149 18.41 -12.87 14.46
CA ALA A 149 17.22 -13.28 15.21
C ALA A 149 15.91 -12.82 14.54
N LEU A 150 15.89 -11.63 13.91
CA LEU A 150 14.73 -11.12 13.18
C LEU A 150 14.26 -12.06 12.06
N GLN A 151 15.17 -12.84 11.47
CA GLN A 151 14.84 -13.83 10.42
C GLN A 151 13.89 -14.94 10.93
N THR A 152 13.86 -15.16 12.25
CA THR A 152 12.97 -16.15 12.87
C THR A 152 11.51 -15.71 12.87
N ILE A 153 11.22 -14.42 12.75
CA ILE A 153 9.85 -13.90 12.74
C ILE A 153 9.08 -14.48 11.55
N VAL A 154 9.56 -14.23 10.33
CA VAL A 154 8.91 -14.73 9.12
C VAL A 154 9.03 -16.25 9.04
N SER A 155 10.22 -16.79 9.33
CA SER A 155 10.43 -18.23 9.13
C SER A 155 9.69 -19.10 10.14
N ARG A 156 9.47 -18.66 11.39
CA ARG A 156 8.93 -19.51 12.49
C ARG A 156 7.66 -18.96 13.17
N ASN A 157 7.31 -17.68 13.02
CA ASN A 157 6.11 -17.11 13.65
C ASN A 157 4.97 -16.87 12.66
N VAL A 158 5.26 -16.42 11.44
CA VAL A 158 4.24 -16.17 10.40
C VAL A 158 3.73 -17.52 9.85
N PRO A 159 2.40 -17.69 9.64
CA PRO A 159 1.87 -18.88 8.98
C PRO A 159 2.52 -19.10 7.60
N PRO A 160 2.87 -20.35 7.21
CA PRO A 160 3.63 -20.59 5.98
C PRO A 160 2.97 -20.14 4.67
N LEU A 161 1.64 -19.96 4.67
CA LEU A 161 0.87 -19.49 3.51
C LEU A 161 0.61 -17.97 3.52
N ASP A 162 1.05 -17.29 4.57
CA ASP A 162 0.87 -15.86 4.72
C ASP A 162 2.16 -15.12 4.40
N MET A 163 2.03 -13.90 3.89
CA MET A 163 3.18 -13.07 3.58
C MET A 163 3.52 -12.13 4.75
N GLY A 164 4.77 -12.22 5.19
CA GLY A 164 5.44 -11.22 6.01
C GLY A 164 6.85 -11.00 5.49
N ILE A 165 7.29 -9.75 5.43
CA ILE A 165 8.65 -9.37 5.02
C ILE A 165 9.21 -8.46 6.11
N VAL A 166 10.42 -8.79 6.58
CA VAL A 166 11.20 -7.97 7.50
C VAL A 166 12.59 -7.81 6.89
N THR A 167 12.89 -6.62 6.40
CA THR A 167 14.18 -6.32 5.77
C THR A 167 14.92 -5.31 6.60
N VAL A 168 16.15 -5.64 7.02
CA VAL A 168 17.10 -4.66 7.59
C VAL A 168 17.78 -3.97 6.42
N GLY A 169 17.37 -2.74 6.14
CA GLY A 169 17.89 -1.95 5.01
C GLY A 169 19.19 -1.22 5.32
N ALA A 170 19.46 -0.93 6.59
CA ALA A 170 20.71 -0.30 7.01
C ALA A 170 21.13 -0.72 8.43
N ILE A 171 22.44 -0.76 8.65
CA ILE A 171 23.08 -0.92 9.96
C ILE A 171 24.21 0.11 10.07
N HIS A 172 24.21 0.91 11.14
CA HIS A 172 25.20 1.95 11.39
C HIS A 172 25.72 1.88 12.82
N SER A 173 27.05 1.84 13.00
CA SER A 173 27.69 1.87 14.31
C SER A 173 29.18 2.15 14.20
N GLY A 174 29.72 2.89 15.18
CA GLY A 174 31.15 3.20 15.27
C GLY A 174 31.69 4.11 14.16
N THR A 175 32.92 4.59 14.37
CA THR A 175 33.62 5.49 13.44
C THR A 175 35.11 5.15 13.26
N THR A 176 35.67 4.27 14.10
CA THR A 176 37.08 3.88 14.10
C THR A 176 37.23 2.40 14.47
N PHE A 177 38.40 1.82 14.19
CA PHE A 177 38.68 0.39 14.37
C PHE A 177 39.13 -0.02 15.78
N ASN A 178 39.52 0.93 16.64
CA ASN A 178 40.11 0.66 17.96
C ASN A 178 39.19 1.03 19.15
N VAL A 179 37.92 1.37 18.89
CA VAL A 179 36.94 1.78 19.89
C VAL A 179 35.66 0.96 19.72
N ILE A 180 35.17 0.40 20.82
CA ILE A 180 33.82 -0.17 20.90
C ILE A 180 32.85 1.03 21.05
N PRO A 181 31.88 1.19 20.14
CA PRO A 181 30.97 2.33 20.18
C PRO A 181 29.92 2.20 21.30
N GLU A 182 29.21 3.29 21.58
CA GLU A 182 28.13 3.29 22.58
C GLU A 182 26.78 2.85 22.01
N THR A 183 26.58 2.98 20.70
CA THR A 183 25.30 2.69 20.05
C THR A 183 25.45 2.02 18.68
N ALA A 184 24.40 1.33 18.25
CA ALA A 184 24.20 0.84 16.90
C ALA A 184 22.74 1.06 16.47
N GLU A 185 22.53 1.47 15.23
CA GLU A 185 21.20 1.73 14.66
C GLU A 185 20.90 0.77 13.52
N LEU A 186 19.70 0.18 13.52
CA LEU A 186 19.16 -0.63 12.44
C LEU A 186 17.92 0.06 11.86
N LYS A 187 17.85 0.20 10.53
CA LYS A 187 16.64 0.70 9.84
C LYS A 187 15.99 -0.41 9.05
N LEU A 188 14.70 -0.62 9.28
CA LEU A 188 13.93 -1.72 8.73
C LEU A 188 12.77 -1.22 7.87
N THR A 189 12.43 -2.01 6.86
CA THR A 189 11.14 -1.97 6.18
C THR A 189 10.39 -3.28 6.43
N VAL A 190 9.09 -3.16 6.70
CA VAL A 190 8.22 -4.27 7.08
C VAL A 190 6.99 -4.27 6.18
N ARG A 191 6.63 -5.44 5.64
CA ARG A 191 5.45 -5.61 4.78
C ARG A 191 4.65 -6.84 5.17
N SER A 192 3.34 -6.78 4.96
CA SER A 192 2.45 -7.93 5.13
C SER A 192 1.25 -7.85 4.19
N LEU A 193 0.70 -9.00 3.80
CA LEU A 193 -0.60 -9.07 3.10
C LEU A 193 -1.77 -9.33 4.04
N ARG A 194 -1.59 -9.33 5.38
CA ARG A 194 -2.71 -9.49 6.31
C ARG A 194 -2.58 -8.57 7.52
N PRO A 195 -3.66 -7.91 7.96
CA PRO A 195 -3.63 -7.07 9.17
C PRO A 195 -3.09 -7.81 10.40
N ALA A 196 -3.56 -9.04 10.64
CA ALA A 196 -3.11 -9.85 11.78
C ALA A 196 -1.61 -10.18 11.72
N VAL A 197 -1.07 -10.44 10.52
CA VAL A 197 0.37 -10.69 10.35
C VAL A 197 1.15 -9.40 10.55
N ARG A 198 0.68 -8.25 10.05
CA ARG A 198 1.27 -6.93 10.33
C ARG A 198 1.38 -6.66 11.84
N ASP A 199 0.33 -6.96 12.61
CA ASP A 199 0.32 -6.83 14.07
C ASP A 199 1.35 -7.73 14.73
N GLN A 200 1.41 -8.99 14.30
CA GLN A 200 2.40 -9.95 14.76
C GLN A 200 3.83 -9.51 14.44
N LEU A 201 4.10 -8.97 13.24
CA LEU A 201 5.43 -8.49 12.86
C LEU A 201 5.88 -7.35 13.77
N GLN A 202 5.05 -6.33 13.99
CA GLN A 202 5.36 -5.23 14.89
C GLN A 202 5.70 -5.74 16.29
N GLN A 203 4.84 -6.59 16.87
CA GLN A 203 5.06 -7.14 18.20
C GLN A 203 6.38 -7.91 18.28
N ARG A 204 6.61 -8.84 17.35
CA ARG A 204 7.77 -9.73 17.39
C ARG A 204 9.08 -9.02 17.11
N ILE A 205 9.09 -7.98 16.27
CA ILE A 205 10.28 -7.15 16.04
C ILE A 205 10.71 -6.49 17.36
N THR A 206 9.77 -5.89 18.09
CA THR A 206 10.06 -5.23 19.37
C THR A 206 10.56 -6.23 20.42
N GLU A 207 9.84 -7.33 20.61
CA GLU A 207 10.19 -8.35 21.60
C GLU A 207 11.57 -8.97 21.34
N ILE A 208 11.85 -9.35 20.10
CA ILE A 208 13.14 -9.99 19.75
C ILE A 208 14.28 -9.00 19.88
N ALA A 209 14.13 -7.76 19.42
CA ALA A 209 15.18 -6.75 19.52
C ALA A 209 15.58 -6.49 20.99
N GLN A 210 14.58 -6.33 21.87
CA GLN A 210 14.80 -6.09 23.29
C GLN A 210 15.42 -7.30 23.99
N ALA A 211 14.87 -8.50 23.76
CA ALA A 211 15.37 -9.72 24.37
C ALA A 211 16.79 -10.05 23.90
N GLN A 212 17.08 -9.89 22.60
CA GLN A 212 18.42 -10.12 22.08
C GLN A 212 19.43 -9.11 22.58
N ALA A 213 19.10 -7.81 22.66
CA ALA A 213 20.02 -6.84 23.25
C ALA A 213 20.36 -7.20 24.72
N ALA A 214 19.35 -7.63 25.49
CA ALA A 214 19.50 -7.96 26.90
C ALA A 214 20.50 -9.11 27.16
N VAL A 215 20.56 -10.13 26.29
CA VAL A 215 21.52 -11.24 26.51
C VAL A 215 22.98 -10.81 26.37
N TYR A 216 23.25 -9.69 25.69
CA TYR A 216 24.58 -9.10 25.58
C TYR A 216 24.83 -8.01 26.65
N GLY A 217 23.89 -7.77 27.56
CA GLY A 217 23.96 -6.67 28.53
C GLY A 217 23.66 -5.29 27.94
N ALA A 218 23.13 -5.23 26.72
CA ALA A 218 22.71 -4.00 26.03
C ALA A 218 21.19 -3.76 26.21
N THR A 219 20.73 -2.61 25.75
CA THR A 219 19.29 -2.30 25.63
C THR A 219 18.94 -1.99 24.17
N ALA A 220 17.70 -2.21 23.76
CA ALA A 220 17.20 -1.82 22.45
C ALA A 220 15.90 -1.02 22.58
N GLU A 221 15.86 0.13 21.92
CA GLU A 221 14.68 0.95 21.73
C GLU A 221 14.17 0.74 20.30
N VAL A 222 12.87 0.51 20.13
CA VAL A 222 12.25 0.27 18.83
C VAL A 222 11.21 1.35 18.56
N LEU A 223 11.51 2.22 17.60
CA LEU A 223 10.54 3.14 17.02
C LEU A 223 9.90 2.48 15.81
N TYR A 224 8.67 2.00 15.96
CA TYR A 224 7.90 1.37 14.88
C TYR A 224 6.84 2.34 14.36
N GLU A 225 6.83 2.59 13.06
CA GLU A 225 5.90 3.51 12.40
C GLU A 225 5.04 2.74 11.41
N ARG A 226 3.74 2.70 11.71
CA ARG A 226 2.74 2.20 10.77
C ARG A 226 2.51 3.25 9.70
N ARG A 227 2.88 2.94 8.44
CA ARG A 227 2.57 3.81 7.31
C ARG A 227 1.32 3.29 6.63
N TYR A 228 1.45 2.57 5.52
CA TYR A 228 0.30 2.16 4.72
C TYR A 228 -0.30 0.84 5.21
N PRO A 229 -1.63 0.76 5.41
CA PRO A 229 -2.27 -0.49 5.77
C PRO A 229 -2.28 -1.48 4.60
N VAL A 230 -2.70 -2.71 4.90
CA VAL A 230 -2.94 -3.71 3.86
C VAL A 230 -4.14 -3.25 3.05
N LEU A 231 -4.01 -3.23 1.72
CA LEU A 231 -5.15 -2.97 0.84
C LEU A 231 -5.98 -4.24 0.75
N VAL A 232 -7.18 -4.21 1.33
CA VAL A 232 -8.12 -5.34 1.35
C VAL A 232 -9.37 -4.93 0.60
N ASN A 233 -9.56 -5.50 -0.59
CA ASN A 233 -10.76 -5.29 -1.37
C ASN A 233 -11.93 -6.09 -0.80
N ASP A 234 -13.10 -5.46 -0.71
CA ASP A 234 -14.34 -6.13 -0.35
C ASP A 234 -14.75 -7.12 -1.45
N LEU A 235 -15.19 -8.30 -1.03
CA LEU A 235 -15.50 -9.40 -1.97
C LEU A 235 -16.69 -9.06 -2.87
N GLU A 236 -17.72 -8.40 -2.32
CA GLU A 236 -18.93 -8.05 -3.08
C GLU A 236 -18.66 -6.90 -4.06
N SER A 237 -17.95 -5.87 -3.60
CA SER A 237 -17.51 -4.75 -4.45
C SER A 237 -16.62 -5.22 -5.59
N THR A 238 -15.66 -6.11 -5.31
CA THR A 238 -14.77 -6.66 -6.34
C THR A 238 -15.53 -7.52 -7.34
N ALA A 239 -16.44 -8.37 -6.87
CA ALA A 239 -17.28 -9.19 -7.75
C ALA A 239 -18.19 -8.32 -8.65
N PHE A 240 -18.74 -7.23 -8.10
CA PHE A 240 -19.51 -6.26 -8.86
C PHE A 240 -18.66 -5.61 -9.96
N ALA A 241 -17.49 -5.08 -9.62
CA ALA A 241 -16.59 -4.43 -10.57
C ALA A 241 -16.13 -5.41 -11.67
N ARG A 242 -15.79 -6.65 -11.29
CA ARG A 242 -15.42 -7.73 -12.23
C ARG A 242 -16.56 -8.04 -13.21
N ARG A 243 -17.81 -8.16 -12.72
CA ARG A 243 -18.98 -8.40 -13.58
C ARG A 243 -19.18 -7.28 -14.59
N VAL A 244 -19.03 -6.03 -14.17
CA VAL A 244 -19.18 -4.88 -15.07
C VAL A 244 -18.06 -4.86 -16.13
N ALA A 245 -16.84 -5.24 -15.78
CA ALA A 245 -15.77 -5.42 -16.75
C ALA A 245 -16.07 -6.54 -17.76
N LEU A 246 -16.51 -7.71 -17.30
CA LEU A 246 -16.89 -8.83 -18.17
C LEU A 246 -17.98 -8.43 -19.16
N ASP A 247 -18.98 -7.68 -18.72
CA ASP A 247 -20.07 -7.18 -19.58
C ASP A 247 -19.58 -6.24 -20.70
N TRP A 248 -18.40 -5.63 -20.55
CA TRP A 248 -17.85 -4.68 -21.52
C TRP A 248 -16.77 -5.26 -22.42
N VAL A 249 -15.76 -5.89 -21.83
CA VAL A 249 -14.58 -6.37 -22.55
C VAL A 249 -14.62 -7.88 -22.82
N GLY A 250 -15.67 -8.56 -22.33
CA GLY A 250 -15.81 -10.02 -22.39
C GLY A 250 -14.79 -10.74 -21.51
N ASP A 251 -14.90 -12.07 -21.44
CA ASP A 251 -13.99 -12.91 -20.66
C ASP A 251 -12.52 -12.73 -21.09
N ALA A 252 -12.28 -12.60 -22.40
CA ALA A 252 -10.93 -12.39 -22.92
C ALA A 252 -10.31 -11.05 -22.48
N GLY A 253 -11.11 -10.08 -22.07
CA GLY A 253 -10.65 -8.78 -21.58
C GLY A 253 -10.34 -8.74 -20.08
N VAL A 254 -10.64 -9.81 -19.34
CA VAL A 254 -10.37 -9.90 -17.90
C VAL A 254 -9.24 -10.87 -17.63
N ILE A 255 -8.26 -10.44 -16.84
CA ILE A 255 -7.12 -11.26 -16.44
C ILE A 255 -7.62 -12.28 -15.41
N PRO A 256 -7.47 -13.60 -15.68
CA PRO A 256 -7.81 -14.61 -14.71
C PRO A 256 -6.79 -14.62 -13.57
N HIS A 257 -7.28 -14.70 -12.33
CA HIS A 257 -6.46 -14.95 -11.13
C HIS A 257 -5.22 -14.04 -11.00
N LEU A 258 -5.43 -12.72 -10.97
CA LEU A 258 -4.34 -11.79 -10.69
C LEU A 258 -3.80 -12.04 -9.26
N PRO A 259 -2.50 -12.27 -9.07
CA PRO A 259 -1.94 -12.47 -7.74
C PRO A 259 -1.89 -11.14 -6.97
N PRO A 260 -1.93 -11.18 -5.61
CA PRO A 260 -1.67 -10.00 -4.79
C PRO A 260 -0.31 -9.37 -5.08
N LEU A 261 -0.24 -8.05 -4.91
CA LEU A 261 0.97 -7.26 -5.15
C LEU A 261 1.69 -7.00 -3.82
N THR A 262 3.02 -6.98 -3.87
CA THR A 262 3.86 -6.71 -2.70
C THR A 262 4.15 -5.22 -2.49
N GLY A 263 3.73 -4.38 -3.44
CA GLY A 263 3.65 -2.94 -3.28
C GLY A 263 2.58 -2.54 -2.25
N SER A 264 2.56 -1.27 -1.89
CA SER A 264 1.60 -0.67 -0.97
C SER A 264 0.91 0.50 -1.64
N GLU A 265 -0.31 0.78 -1.23
CA GLU A 265 -1.18 1.77 -1.86
C GLU A 265 -2.01 2.45 -0.76
N ASP A 266 -2.05 3.78 -0.75
CA ASP A 266 -2.69 4.54 0.33
C ASP A 266 -4.23 4.58 0.18
N PHE A 267 -4.78 4.18 -0.97
CA PHE A 267 -6.21 3.87 -1.12
C PHE A 267 -6.71 2.88 -0.07
N ALA A 268 -5.82 2.04 0.48
CA ALA A 268 -6.12 1.18 1.61
C ALA A 268 -6.74 1.94 2.81
N PHE A 269 -6.39 3.21 3.04
CA PHE A 269 -7.03 4.02 4.09
C PHE A 269 -8.50 4.30 3.82
N PHE A 270 -8.89 4.50 2.54
CA PHE A 270 -10.31 4.62 2.20
C PHE A 270 -11.04 3.31 2.46
N LEU A 271 -10.42 2.17 2.14
CA LEU A 271 -11.00 0.84 2.36
C LEU A 271 -11.16 0.47 3.85
N GLU A 272 -10.34 1.03 4.73
CA GLU A 272 -10.54 0.90 6.19
C GLU A 272 -11.81 1.61 6.69
N LYS A 273 -12.37 2.55 5.92
CA LYS A 273 -13.52 3.37 6.30
C LYS A 273 -14.78 3.09 5.48
N CYS A 274 -14.63 2.65 4.24
CA CYS A 274 -15.72 2.40 3.30
C CYS A 274 -15.41 1.15 2.49
N LYS A 275 -16.41 0.28 2.28
CA LYS A 275 -16.21 -0.92 1.45
C LYS A 275 -15.88 -0.53 0.00
N GLY A 276 -15.12 -1.35 -0.70
CA GLY A 276 -14.62 -1.03 -2.04
C GLY A 276 -13.80 -2.13 -2.64
#